data_AF-A0A352LNS7-F1
#
_entry.id   AF-A0A352LNS7-F1
#
_cell.length_a   1.000
_cell.length_b   1.000
_cell.length_c   1.000
_cell.angle_alpha   90.00
_cell.angle_beta   90.00
_cell.angle_gamma   90.00
#
_symmetry.space_group_name_H-M   'P 1'
#
loop_
_entity.id
_entity.type
_entity.pdbx_description
1 polymer ?
#
loop_
_entity_poly.entity_id
_entity_poly.type
_entity_poly.pdbx_seq_one_letter_code
_entity_poly.pdbx_strand_id
1 'polypeptide(L)'
;MRKLITTIAAAAIALTGGIACAQFVDTAPAAVTTISEVLNTAKDEQLVTLEGRITKKIGHEKYQFADQTGTIVAELDDKVFAGRRVTPQNLLRVEAEVDKDFMKTAEIEIHKFEIVR
;
A
#
# COMPACT_ATOMS: atom_id res chain seq x y z
N MET A 1 -22.11 67.61 -29.37
CA MET A 1 -22.72 67.18 -28.09
C MET A 1 -22.27 65.75 -27.78
N ARG A 2 -21.63 65.58 -26.61
CA ARG A 2 -21.55 64.37 -25.77
C ARG A 2 -20.77 63.11 -26.26
N LYS A 3 -19.51 63.05 -25.77
CA LYS A 3 -18.80 61.99 -25.02
C LYS A 3 -18.24 60.72 -25.73
N LEU A 4 -16.90 60.67 -25.66
CA LEU A 4 -15.95 59.54 -25.71
C LEU A 4 -16.35 58.32 -24.87
N ILE A 5 -16.03 57.10 -25.32
CA ILE A 5 -15.56 55.98 -24.48
C ILE A 5 -14.56 55.10 -25.27
N THR A 6 -13.32 55.08 -24.80
CA THR A 6 -12.25 54.14 -25.15
C THR A 6 -12.42 52.88 -24.30
N THR A 7 -12.29 51.69 -24.87
CA THR A 7 -12.17 50.45 -24.07
C THR A 7 -11.03 49.62 -24.64
N ILE A 8 -9.94 49.56 -23.87
CA ILE A 8 -8.79 48.68 -24.09
C ILE A 8 -9.18 47.31 -23.54
N ALA A 9 -9.19 46.28 -24.39
CA ALA A 9 -9.34 44.90 -23.95
C ALA A 9 -8.04 44.45 -23.26
N ALA A 10 -8.05 44.38 -21.93
CA ALA A 10 -6.98 43.75 -21.16
C ALA A 10 -7.20 42.23 -21.16
N ALA A 11 -6.35 41.50 -21.88
CA ALA A 11 -6.21 40.06 -21.72
C ALA A 11 -5.31 39.79 -20.50
N ALA A 12 -5.90 39.33 -19.39
CA ALA A 12 -5.17 38.88 -18.22
C ALA A 12 -5.36 37.36 -18.05
N ILE A 13 -4.22 36.67 -18.12
CA ILE A 13 -4.00 35.22 -18.14
C ILE A 13 -4.60 34.56 -16.88
N ALA A 14 -5.47 33.56 -17.10
CA ALA A 14 -5.95 32.69 -16.03
C ALA A 14 -4.82 31.75 -15.58
N LEU A 15 -4.20 32.04 -14.43
CA LEU A 15 -3.42 31.03 -13.70
C LEU A 15 -4.38 30.07 -13.01
N THR A 16 -4.75 28.99 -13.70
CA THR A 16 -5.17 27.76 -13.03
C THR A 16 -3.91 26.91 -12.88
N GLY A 17 -3.29 26.99 -11.70
CA GLY A 17 -2.11 26.21 -11.36
C GLY A 17 -2.41 24.73 -11.54
N GLY A 18 -1.66 24.10 -12.46
CA GLY A 18 -1.74 22.67 -12.69
C GLY A 18 -1.47 21.90 -11.41
N ILE A 19 -2.27 20.86 -11.20
CA ILE A 19 -2.01 19.84 -10.19
C ILE A 19 -0.60 19.31 -10.49
N ALA A 20 0.34 19.57 -9.58
CA ALA A 20 1.63 18.92 -9.59
C ALA A 20 1.40 17.44 -9.25
N CYS A 21 1.01 16.66 -10.25
CA CYS A 21 1.16 15.21 -10.17
C CYS A 21 2.67 14.95 -10.16
N ALA A 22 3.17 14.30 -9.11
CA ALA A 22 4.53 13.76 -9.11
C ALA A 22 4.74 12.99 -10.44
N GLN A 23 5.77 13.36 -11.20
CA GLN A 23 5.93 12.98 -12.62
C GLN A 23 6.57 11.60 -12.81
N PHE A 24 6.99 10.93 -11.74
CA PHE A 24 7.62 9.62 -11.83
C PHE A 24 6.70 8.56 -11.23
N VAL A 25 6.13 7.75 -12.12
CA VAL A 25 5.42 6.51 -11.78
C VAL A 25 6.32 5.38 -12.27
N ASP A 26 6.95 4.66 -11.35
CA ASP A 26 7.51 3.36 -11.70
C ASP A 26 6.33 2.43 -12.03
N THR A 27 6.28 1.96 -13.27
CA THR A 27 5.21 1.06 -13.74
C THR A 27 5.62 -0.41 -13.63
N ALA A 28 6.84 -0.68 -13.17
CA ALA A 28 7.24 -2.05 -12.86
C ALA A 28 6.43 -2.55 -11.67
N PRO A 29 5.74 -3.71 -11.78
CA PRO A 29 5.13 -4.33 -10.62
C PRO A 29 6.21 -4.65 -9.60
N ALA A 30 5.97 -4.29 -8.33
CA ALA A 30 6.87 -4.65 -7.24
C ALA A 30 7.13 -6.16 -7.24
N ALA A 31 8.40 -6.55 -7.11
CA ALA A 31 8.77 -7.96 -7.07
C ALA A 31 8.12 -8.63 -5.86
N VAL A 32 7.46 -9.77 -6.09
CA VAL A 32 6.84 -10.56 -5.01
C VAL A 32 7.93 -11.41 -4.34
N THR A 33 8.11 -11.22 -3.04
CA THR A 33 9.00 -12.00 -2.17
C THR A 33 8.24 -13.18 -1.55
N THR A 34 8.95 -14.20 -1.08
CA THR A 34 8.35 -15.33 -0.35
C THR A 34 8.44 -15.12 1.16
N ILE A 35 7.51 -15.69 1.93
CA ILE A 35 7.56 -15.64 3.40
C ILE A 35 8.85 -16.27 3.92
N SER A 36 9.28 -17.38 3.35
CA SER A 36 10.57 -17.99 3.72
C SER A 36 11.73 -17.04 3.50
N GLU A 37 11.78 -16.32 2.38
CA GLU A 37 12.83 -15.33 2.15
C GLU A 37 12.78 -14.20 3.19
N VAL A 38 11.60 -13.66 3.49
CA VAL A 38 11.44 -12.64 4.55
C VAL A 38 12.01 -13.12 5.88
N LEU A 39 11.64 -14.32 6.31
CA LEU A 39 12.09 -14.88 7.59
C LEU A 39 13.63 -15.06 7.66
N ASN A 40 14.27 -15.36 6.52
CA ASN A 40 15.70 -15.66 6.47
C ASN A 40 16.58 -14.44 6.22
N THR A 41 16.12 -13.48 5.41
CA THR A 41 17.00 -12.43 4.85
C THR A 41 16.53 -11.02 5.10
N ALA A 42 15.25 -10.80 5.42
CA ALA A 42 14.74 -9.44 5.60
C ALA A 42 15.33 -8.78 6.84
N LYS A 43 15.52 -7.46 6.71
CA LYS A 43 15.88 -6.56 7.79
C LYS A 43 14.62 -5.99 8.42
N ASP A 44 14.79 -5.47 9.62
CA ASP A 44 13.80 -4.63 10.27
C ASP A 44 13.47 -3.40 9.41
N GLU A 45 12.23 -2.93 9.46
CA GLU A 45 11.65 -1.83 8.67
C GLU A 45 11.70 -2.02 7.14
N GLN A 46 12.02 -3.23 6.66
CA GLN A 46 12.11 -3.49 5.23
C GLN A 46 10.70 -3.59 4.60
N LEU A 47 10.44 -2.77 3.57
CA LEU A 47 9.22 -2.89 2.76
C LEU A 47 9.30 -4.09 1.81
N VAL A 48 8.25 -4.90 1.80
CA VAL A 48 8.12 -6.11 0.97
C VAL A 48 6.74 -6.17 0.30
N THR A 49 6.67 -6.86 -0.83
CA THR A 49 5.40 -7.27 -1.44
C THR A 49 5.28 -8.79 -1.34
N LEU A 50 4.19 -9.28 -0.76
CA LEU A 50 3.95 -10.71 -0.56
C LEU A 50 2.63 -11.14 -1.17
N GLU A 51 2.55 -12.38 -1.65
CA GLU A 51 1.29 -13.01 -2.06
C GLU A 51 0.96 -14.21 -1.17
N GLY A 52 -0.25 -14.22 -0.62
CA GLY A 52 -0.64 -15.23 0.35
C GLY A 52 -2.08 -15.09 0.80
N ARG A 53 -2.43 -15.79 1.88
CA ARG A 53 -3.80 -15.87 2.39
C ARG A 53 -3.81 -15.65 3.89
N ILE A 54 -4.80 -14.89 4.36
CA ILE A 54 -5.13 -14.88 5.79
C ILE A 54 -5.84 -16.18 6.13
N THR A 55 -5.20 -17.04 6.91
CA THR A 55 -5.73 -18.38 7.26
C THR A 55 -6.45 -18.39 8.59
N LYS A 56 -6.08 -17.49 9.52
CA LYS A 56 -6.62 -17.45 10.88
C LYS A 56 -6.47 -16.06 11.49
N LYS A 57 -7.45 -15.61 12.29
CA LYS A 57 -7.29 -14.49 13.24
C LYS A 57 -6.74 -15.04 14.55
N ILE A 58 -5.63 -14.49 15.03
CA ILE A 58 -4.90 -14.99 16.20
C ILE A 58 -4.83 -13.98 17.34
N GLY A 59 -5.24 -12.73 17.11
CA GLY A 59 -5.33 -11.69 18.13
C GLY A 59 -6.15 -10.49 17.67
N HIS A 60 -6.09 -9.40 18.45
CA HIS A 60 -6.54 -8.08 18.00
C HIS A 60 -5.62 -7.64 16.85
N GLU A 61 -6.18 -7.40 15.67
CA GLU A 61 -5.45 -7.00 14.45
C GLU A 61 -4.32 -7.95 13.98
N LYS A 62 -4.08 -9.06 14.68
CA LYS A 62 -3.09 -10.08 14.33
C LYS A 62 -3.72 -11.27 13.62
N TYR A 63 -3.12 -11.65 12.51
CA TYR A 63 -3.56 -12.72 11.62
C TYR A 63 -2.40 -13.64 11.25
N GLN A 64 -2.70 -14.90 10.96
CA GLN A 64 -1.75 -15.82 10.35
C GLN A 64 -1.84 -15.67 8.83
N PHE A 65 -0.77 -15.15 8.23
CA PHE A 65 -0.61 -15.01 6.79
C PHE A 65 0.27 -16.14 6.24
N ALA A 66 -0.13 -16.77 5.14
CA ALA A 66 0.52 -17.96 4.62
C ALA A 66 0.68 -17.93 3.10
N ASP A 67 1.82 -18.42 2.63
CA ASP A 67 2.10 -18.74 1.23
C ASP A 67 2.57 -20.20 1.11
N GLN A 68 3.11 -20.60 -0.03
CA GLN A 68 3.60 -21.98 -0.24
C GLN A 68 4.89 -22.29 0.53
N THR A 69 5.60 -21.27 1.00
CA THR A 69 6.92 -21.37 1.61
C THR A 69 6.88 -21.30 3.13
N GLY A 70 5.83 -20.74 3.72
CA GLY A 70 5.68 -20.68 5.16
C GLY A 70 4.49 -19.86 5.64
N THR A 71 4.56 -19.49 6.92
CA THR A 71 3.55 -18.69 7.61
C THR A 71 4.24 -17.62 8.43
N ILE A 72 3.64 -16.43 8.48
CA ILE A 72 4.10 -15.29 9.28
C ILE A 72 2.91 -14.65 9.99
N VAL A 73 3.17 -14.01 11.14
CA VAL A 73 2.17 -13.18 11.79
C VAL A 73 2.10 -11.86 11.03
N ALA A 74 0.88 -11.47 10.68
CA ALA A 74 0.59 -10.22 10.02
C ALA A 74 -0.29 -9.34 10.91
N GLU A 75 0.15 -8.12 11.16
CA GLU A 75 -0.66 -7.05 11.70
C GLU A 75 -1.40 -6.36 10.56
N LEU A 76 -2.72 -6.20 10.71
CA LEU A 76 -3.59 -5.59 9.71
C LEU A 76 -4.69 -4.81 10.43
N ASP A 77 -4.49 -3.49 10.52
CA ASP A 77 -5.44 -2.55 11.13
C ASP A 77 -6.80 -2.59 10.40
N ASP A 78 -7.87 -2.50 11.18
CA ASP A 78 -9.25 -2.52 10.67
C ASP A 78 -9.50 -1.49 9.56
N LYS A 79 -8.78 -0.35 9.57
CA LYS A 79 -8.86 0.70 8.52
C LYS A 79 -8.37 0.22 7.15
N VAL A 80 -7.40 -0.69 7.11
CA VAL A 80 -6.79 -1.18 5.85
C VAL A 80 -7.74 -2.10 5.08
N PHE A 81 -8.66 -2.77 5.80
CA PHE A 81 -9.74 -3.51 5.15
C PHE A 81 -10.64 -2.59 4.32
N ALA A 82 -10.85 -1.34 4.74
CA ALA A 82 -11.68 -0.36 4.05
C ALA A 82 -13.08 -0.92 3.70
N GLY A 83 -13.69 -1.65 4.65
CA GLY A 83 -14.99 -2.31 4.49
C GLY A 83 -15.01 -3.55 3.60
N ARG A 84 -13.86 -3.97 3.05
CA ARG A 84 -13.74 -5.19 2.24
C ARG A 84 -13.72 -6.43 3.13
N ARG A 85 -14.51 -7.44 2.77
CA ARG A 85 -14.49 -8.75 3.44
C ARG A 85 -13.37 -9.61 2.85
N VAL A 86 -12.44 -10.03 3.70
CA VAL A 86 -11.42 -11.03 3.38
C VAL A 86 -11.77 -12.35 4.04
N THR A 87 -11.62 -13.43 3.29
CA THR A 87 -11.84 -14.81 3.72
C THR A 87 -10.60 -15.64 3.43
N PRO A 88 -10.42 -16.82 4.05
CA PRO A 88 -9.30 -17.71 3.74
C PRO A 88 -9.19 -18.13 2.26
N GLN A 89 -10.29 -18.00 1.49
CA GLN A 89 -10.34 -18.29 0.06
C GLN A 89 -9.83 -17.13 -0.82
N ASN A 90 -9.57 -15.95 -0.25
CA ASN A 90 -8.99 -14.83 -1.00
C ASN A 90 -7.47 -14.93 -1.03
N LEU A 91 -6.91 -14.91 -2.24
CA LEU A 91 -5.48 -14.66 -2.42
C LEU A 91 -5.27 -13.15 -2.34
N LEU A 92 -4.33 -12.72 -1.51
CA LEU A 92 -4.02 -11.32 -1.29
C LEU A 92 -2.60 -11.04 -1.79
N ARG A 93 -2.43 -9.92 -2.49
CA ARG A 93 -1.13 -9.28 -2.65
C ARG A 93 -1.06 -8.14 -1.63
N VAL A 94 -0.07 -8.16 -0.76
CA VAL A 94 0.08 -7.20 0.34
C VAL A 94 1.39 -6.42 0.17
N GLU A 95 1.33 -5.12 0.43
CA GLU A 95 2.50 -4.27 0.67
C GLU A 95 2.64 -4.14 2.18
N ALA A 96 3.77 -4.56 2.72
CA ALA A 96 3.98 -4.67 4.15
C ALA A 96 5.40 -4.27 4.57
N GLU A 97 5.53 -3.79 5.80
CA GLU A 97 6.81 -3.55 6.47
C GLU A 97 7.15 -4.77 7.34
N VAL A 98 8.42 -5.16 7.36
CA VAL A 98 8.91 -6.24 8.22
C VAL A 98 9.25 -5.67 9.59
N ASP A 99 8.60 -6.15 10.64
CA ASP A 99 8.97 -5.86 12.03
C ASP A 99 9.82 -7.03 12.56
N LYS A 100 11.09 -6.75 12.85
CA LYS A 100 12.06 -7.72 13.34
C LYS A 100 12.82 -7.20 14.54
N ASP A 101 12.20 -7.36 15.70
CA ASP A 101 12.89 -7.33 16.99
C ASP A 101 13.93 -8.47 17.12
N PHE A 102 15.15 -8.16 17.58
CA PHE A 102 16.27 -9.12 17.70
C PHE A 102 15.93 -10.40 18.49
N MET A 103 14.99 -10.33 19.43
CA MET A 103 14.58 -11.45 20.30
C MET A 103 13.24 -12.08 19.90
N LYS A 104 12.56 -11.56 18.87
CA LYS A 104 11.23 -12.03 18.45
C LYS A 104 11.30 -12.67 17.07
N THR A 105 10.27 -13.47 16.78
CA THR A 105 10.02 -13.92 15.41
C THR A 105 9.58 -12.72 14.59
N ALA A 106 10.04 -12.61 13.34
CA ALA A 106 9.63 -11.52 12.48
C ALA A 106 8.11 -11.54 12.25
N GLU A 107 7.50 -10.37 12.28
CA GLU A 107 6.11 -10.11 11.91
C GLU A 107 6.08 -9.18 10.67
N ILE A 108 4.91 -8.99 10.09
CA ILE A 108 4.72 -8.00 9.02
C ILE A 108 3.55 -7.06 9.36
N GLU A 109 3.72 -5.77 9.09
CA GLU A 109 2.66 -4.78 9.18
C GLU A 109 2.11 -4.48 7.78
N ILE A 110 0.86 -4.84 7.51
CA ILE A 110 0.25 -4.65 6.19
C ILE A 110 -0.30 -3.23 6.08
N HIS A 111 0.28 -2.43 5.17
CA HIS A 111 -0.21 -1.07 4.89
C HIS A 111 -1.29 -1.06 3.81
N LYS A 112 -1.20 -1.96 2.83
CA LYS A 112 -2.11 -2.03 1.70
C LYS A 112 -2.23 -3.46 1.21
N PHE A 113 -3.42 -3.82 0.74
CA PHE A 113 -3.61 -5.08 0.04
C PHE A 113 -4.59 -4.97 -1.13
N GLU A 114 -4.42 -5.92 -2.05
CA GLU A 114 -5.30 -6.18 -3.18
C GLU A 114 -5.75 -7.64 -3.12
N ILE A 115 -7.03 -7.90 -3.41
CA ILE A 115 -7.52 -9.26 -3.60
C ILE A 115 -7.21 -9.64 -5.05
N VAL A 116 -6.30 -10.60 -5.22
CA VAL A 116 -5.94 -11.13 -6.53
C VAL A 116 -7.14 -11.91 -7.08
N ARG A 117 -7.56 -11.59 -8.31
CA ARG A 117 -8.70 -12.19 -9.00
C ARG A 117 -8.28 -13.30 -9.95
#